data_AF-A0A0F9AAW6-F1
#
_entry.id   AF-A0A0F9AAW6-F1
#
_cell.length_a   1.000
_cell.length_b   1.000
_cell.length_c   1.000
_cell.angle_alpha   90.00
_cell.angle_beta   90.00
_cell.angle_gamma   90.00
#
_symmetry.space_group_name_H-M   'P 1'
#
loop_
_entity.id
_entity.type
_entity.pdbx_description
1 polymer ?
#
loop_
_entity_poly.entity_id
_entity_poly.type
_entity_poly.pdbx_seq_one_letter_code
_entity_poly.pdbx_strand_id
1 'polypeptide(L)'
;KTINGFIIHKFIIEDVTCYGMPVGKDVMDTCKTIGSLQERLGIIRDKRDIILVPKRYIQLHFCNTTRSKDANIRRVLLDRFGEKGTKKKPGVTYGLKDHAWDAFALCIWYEDTQLVNP
;
A
#
# COMPACT_ATOMS: atom_id res chain seq x y z
N LYS A 1 -11.56 4.17 12.98
CA LYS A 1 -12.53 3.03 12.89
C LYS A 1 -11.97 1.81 13.61
N THR A 2 -12.75 1.08 14.42
CA THR A 2 -12.26 -0.15 15.07
C THR A 2 -12.48 -1.36 14.16
N ILE A 3 -11.42 -2.12 13.87
CA ILE A 3 -11.47 -3.37 13.10
C ILE A 3 -10.75 -4.44 13.92
N ASN A 4 -11.45 -5.53 14.27
CA ASN A 4 -10.89 -6.64 15.06
C ASN A 4 -10.18 -6.19 16.36
N GLY A 5 -10.69 -5.14 17.02
CA GLY A 5 -10.09 -4.58 18.23
C GLY A 5 -9.00 -3.53 18.02
N PHE A 6 -8.58 -3.26 16.78
CA PHE A 6 -7.58 -2.24 16.46
C PHE A 6 -8.24 -0.93 16.03
N ILE A 7 -7.78 0.19 16.58
CA ILE A 7 -8.15 1.53 16.12
C ILE A 7 -7.37 1.83 14.85
N ILE A 8 -8.07 1.94 13.74
CA ILE A 8 -7.52 2.31 12.43
C ILE A 8 -7.75 3.79 12.19
N HIS A 9 -6.66 4.53 11.96
CA HIS A 9 -6.68 5.97 11.68
C HIS A 9 -6.73 6.27 10.18
N LYS A 10 -6.02 5.48 9.36
CA LYS A 10 -5.92 5.68 7.91
C LYS A 10 -5.99 4.37 7.15
N PHE A 11 -6.53 4.44 5.94
CA PHE A 11 -6.53 3.37 4.95
C PHE A 11 -5.75 3.83 3.73
N ILE A 12 -4.71 3.09 3.40
CA ILE A 12 -3.86 3.39 2.24
C ILE A 12 -4.21 2.40 1.13
N ILE A 13 -4.48 2.91 -0.06
CA ILE A 13 -4.88 2.11 -1.23
C ILE A 13 -3.96 2.49 -2.40
N GLU A 14 -3.37 1.49 -3.06
CA GLU A 14 -2.64 1.73 -4.31
C GLU A 14 -3.60 2.24 -5.37
N ASP A 15 -3.23 3.36 -5.99
CA ASP A 15 -4.06 4.04 -6.98
C ASP A 15 -3.53 3.86 -8.40
N VAL A 16 -4.45 4.00 -9.33
CA VAL A 16 -4.20 3.91 -10.76
C VAL A 16 -4.16 5.33 -11.34
N THR A 17 -3.15 5.62 -12.14
CA THR A 17 -3.03 6.92 -12.81
C THR A 17 -2.88 6.74 -14.32
N CYS A 18 -3.77 7.35 -15.10
CA CYS A 18 -3.63 7.47 -16.55
C CYS A 18 -3.33 8.93 -16.89
N TYR A 19 -2.14 9.23 -17.39
CA TYR A 19 -1.70 10.59 -17.71
C TYR A 19 -2.32 11.09 -19.04
N GLY A 20 -3.65 11.06 -19.13
CA GLY A 20 -4.41 11.38 -20.36
C GLY A 20 -4.36 10.29 -21.42
N MET A 21 -3.80 9.12 -21.13
CA MET A 21 -3.70 7.99 -22.06
C MET A 21 -4.97 7.12 -22.03
N PRO A 22 -5.42 6.57 -23.18
CA PRO A 22 -6.48 5.56 -23.21
C PRO A 22 -6.12 4.36 -22.33
N VAL A 23 -7.11 3.81 -21.62
CA VAL A 23 -6.94 2.66 -20.74
C VAL A 23 -7.85 1.51 -21.13
N GLY A 24 -7.37 0.28 -20.93
CA GLY A 24 -8.12 -0.94 -21.24
C GLY A 24 -9.11 -1.35 -20.14
N LYS A 25 -9.83 -2.45 -20.41
CA LYS A 25 -10.83 -3.04 -19.50
C LYS A 25 -10.26 -3.32 -18.11
N ASP A 26 -9.07 -3.91 -18.02
CA ASP A 26 -8.48 -4.32 -16.73
C ASP A 26 -8.20 -3.12 -15.82
N VAL A 27 -7.83 -1.98 -16.41
CA VAL A 27 -7.64 -0.72 -15.68
C VAL A 27 -8.99 -0.23 -15.15
N MET A 28 -10.03 -0.25 -15.99
CA MET A 28 -11.38 0.15 -15.58
C MET A 28 -11.96 -0.76 -14.49
N ASP A 29 -11.70 -2.06 -14.56
CA ASP A 29 -12.12 -3.02 -13.53
C ASP A 29 -11.33 -2.80 -12.23
N THR A 30 -10.05 -2.44 -12.31
CA THR A 30 -9.25 -2.02 -11.16
C THR A 30 -9.87 -0.79 -10.49
N CYS A 31 -10.24 0.24 -11.27
CA CYS A 31 -10.91 1.44 -10.75
C CYS A 31 -12.23 1.11 -10.03
N LYS A 32 -13.03 0.18 -10.58
CA LYS A 32 -14.27 -0.28 -9.92
C LYS A 32 -14.00 -1.01 -8.60
N THR A 33 -12.96 -1.86 -8.57
CA THR A 33 -12.54 -2.54 -7.34
C THR A 33 -12.08 -1.55 -6.28
N ILE A 34 -11.29 -0.54 -6.66
CA ILE A 34 -10.89 0.56 -5.76
C ILE A 34 -12.14 1.27 -5.23
N GLY A 35 -13.11 1.58 -6.07
CA GLY A 35 -14.41 2.14 -5.66
C GLY A 35 -15.14 1.26 -4.63
N SER A 36 -15.28 -0.04 -4.90
CA SER A 36 -15.92 -0.99 -3.98
C SER A 36 -15.19 -1.12 -2.65
N LEU A 37 -13.85 -1.05 -2.65
CA LEU A 37 -13.05 -1.07 -1.44
C LEU A 37 -13.32 0.18 -0.58
N GLN A 38 -13.34 1.36 -1.18
CA GLN A 38 -13.66 2.62 -0.49
C GLN A 38 -15.07 2.57 0.14
N GLU A 39 -16.04 2.02 -0.58
CA GLU A 39 -17.41 1.82 -0.08
C GLU A 39 -17.46 0.87 1.12
N ARG A 40 -16.86 -0.33 0.99
CA ARG A 40 -16.85 -1.37 2.05
C ARG A 40 -16.17 -0.89 3.32
N LEU A 41 -15.15 -0.05 3.17
CA LEU A 41 -14.49 0.55 4.32
C LEU A 41 -15.37 1.62 5.01
N GLY A 42 -16.56 1.94 4.48
CA GLY A 42 -17.53 2.88 5.05
C GLY A 42 -17.17 4.34 4.80
N ILE A 43 -16.32 4.61 3.81
CA ILE A 43 -15.57 5.87 3.69
C ILE A 43 -16.27 6.88 2.76
N ILE A 44 -17.45 6.55 2.24
CA ILE A 44 -18.25 7.50 1.45
C ILE A 44 -18.70 8.71 2.30
N ARG A 45 -18.68 8.60 3.65
CA ARG A 45 -19.11 9.66 4.57
C ARG A 45 -18.00 10.52 5.17
N ASP A 46 -16.78 10.00 5.33
CA ASP A 46 -15.63 10.77 5.83
C ASP A 46 -14.37 10.44 5.02
N LYS A 47 -14.19 11.17 3.91
CA LYS A 47 -13.09 10.95 2.95
C LYS A 47 -11.70 11.23 3.54
N ARG A 48 -11.60 11.80 4.75
CA ARG A 48 -10.32 12.25 5.34
C ARG A 48 -9.42 11.08 5.73
N ASP A 49 -9.93 9.86 5.78
CA ASP A 49 -9.19 8.69 6.25
C ASP A 49 -8.65 7.78 5.13
N ILE A 50 -8.86 8.10 3.85
CA ILE A 50 -8.26 7.39 2.72
C ILE A 50 -7.14 8.19 2.11
N ILE A 51 -6.07 7.46 1.78
CA ILE A 51 -4.98 7.97 0.97
C ILE A 51 -4.81 7.04 -0.23
N LEU A 52 -5.08 7.61 -1.41
CA LEU A 52 -4.84 6.96 -2.68
C LEU A 52 -3.42 7.27 -3.13
N VAL A 53 -2.61 6.23 -3.37
CA VAL A 53 -1.18 6.40 -3.65
C VAL A 53 -0.82 5.75 -4.98
N PRO A 54 -0.46 6.53 -6.01
CA PRO A 54 0.10 5.99 -7.23
C PRO A 54 1.37 5.16 -6.97
N LYS A 55 1.46 3.97 -7.59
CA LYS A 55 2.60 3.05 -7.45
C LYS A 55 3.97 3.72 -7.64
N ARG A 56 4.07 4.73 -8.53
CA ARG A 56 5.31 5.49 -8.76
C ARG A 56 5.88 6.13 -7.50
N TYR A 57 5.05 6.58 -6.55
CA TYR A 57 5.53 7.20 -5.31
C TYR A 57 6.14 6.16 -4.37
N ILE A 58 5.54 4.97 -4.33
CA ILE A 58 6.07 3.83 -3.58
C ILE A 58 7.43 3.41 -4.16
N GLN A 59 7.51 3.29 -5.48
CA GLN A 59 8.75 2.93 -6.17
C GLN A 59 9.86 3.97 -5.97
N LEU A 60 9.52 5.26 -6.09
CA LEU A 60 10.47 6.35 -5.85
C LEU A 60 10.97 6.36 -4.40
N HIS A 61 10.07 6.20 -3.44
CA HIS A 61 10.40 6.19 -2.02
C HIS A 61 11.35 5.07 -1.63
N PHE A 62 11.06 3.83 -2.04
CA PHE A 62 11.87 2.69 -1.63
C PHE A 62 13.09 2.43 -2.52
N CYS A 63 13.05 2.81 -3.80
CA CYS A 63 14.06 2.41 -4.77
C CYS A 63 14.69 3.57 -5.54
N ASN A 64 14.30 4.83 -5.28
CA ASN A 64 14.76 6.02 -6.02
C ASN A 64 14.57 5.93 -7.54
N THR A 65 13.60 5.13 -7.99
CA THR A 65 13.30 4.95 -9.42
C THR A 65 11.86 4.50 -9.60
N THR A 66 11.21 4.90 -10.69
CA THR A 66 9.85 4.44 -11.07
C THR A 66 9.86 3.11 -11.83
N ARG A 67 11.03 2.52 -12.06
CA ARG A 67 11.19 1.27 -12.84
C ARG A 67 11.36 0.02 -11.96
N SER A 68 11.30 0.18 -10.64
CA SER A 68 11.50 -0.93 -9.70
C SER A 68 10.34 -1.92 -9.77
N LYS A 69 10.66 -3.20 -9.56
CA LYS A 69 9.66 -4.28 -9.46
C LYS A 69 9.34 -4.54 -7.99
N ASP A 70 8.26 -5.28 -7.74
CA ASP A 70 7.82 -5.62 -6.37
C ASP A 70 8.93 -6.36 -5.59
N ALA A 71 9.73 -7.17 -6.29
CA ALA A 71 10.90 -7.84 -5.70
C ALA A 71 11.97 -6.86 -5.17
N ASN A 72 12.15 -5.70 -5.83
CA ASN A 72 13.07 -4.66 -5.37
C ASN A 72 12.54 -3.98 -4.10
N ILE A 73 11.27 -3.59 -4.09
CA ILE A 73 10.62 -2.98 -2.92
C ILE A 73 10.65 -3.95 -1.74
N ARG A 74 10.32 -5.23 -1.99
CA ARG A 74 10.39 -6.28 -0.97
C ARG A 74 11.79 -6.46 -0.40
N ARG A 75 12.83 -6.40 -1.23
CA ARG A 75 14.22 -6.46 -0.74
C ARG A 75 14.50 -5.32 0.23
N VAL A 76 14.15 -4.09 -0.14
CA VAL A 76 14.34 -2.90 0.73
C VAL A 76 13.59 -3.06 2.05
N LEU A 77 12.35 -3.56 2.02
CA LEU A 77 11.58 -3.82 3.23
C LEU A 77 12.22 -4.91 4.11
N LEU A 78 12.75 -5.98 3.51
CA LEU A 78 13.46 -7.03 4.24
C LEU A 78 14.78 -6.51 4.84
N ASP A 79 15.49 -5.66 4.13
CA ASP A 79 16.73 -5.04 4.62
C ASP A 79 16.42 -4.12 5.82
N ARG A 80 15.24 -3.47 5.83
CA ARG A 80 14.80 -2.59 6.92
C ARG A 80 14.22 -3.33 8.13
N PHE A 81 13.39 -4.36 7.91
CA PHE A 81 12.60 -5.02 8.97
C PHE A 81 13.08 -6.43 9.30
N GLY A 82 14.15 -6.89 8.67
CA GLY A 82 14.71 -8.23 8.81
C GLY A 82 14.14 -9.24 7.82
N GLU A 83 14.74 -10.43 7.83
CA GLU A 83 14.38 -11.54 6.94
C GLU A 83 12.89 -11.93 7.02
N LYS A 84 12.43 -12.65 6.00
CA LYS A 84 11.05 -13.13 5.92
C LYS A 84 10.72 -13.97 7.15
N GLY A 85 9.69 -13.55 7.87
CA GLY A 85 9.20 -14.22 9.04
C GLY A 85 8.81 -15.68 8.82
N THR A 86 9.15 -16.54 9.78
CA THR A 86 8.77 -17.96 9.82
C THR A 86 8.08 -18.28 11.16
N LYS A 87 7.38 -19.41 11.26
CA LYS A 87 6.75 -19.81 12.53
C LYS A 87 7.75 -19.89 13.70
N LYS A 88 9.00 -20.28 13.42
CA LYS A 88 10.08 -20.40 14.43
C LYS A 88 10.73 -19.06 14.75
N LYS A 89 10.77 -18.13 13.79
CA LYS A 89 11.32 -16.79 13.92
C LYS A 89 10.38 -15.81 13.20
N PRO A 90 9.28 -15.39 13.83
CA PRO A 90 8.24 -14.63 13.16
C PRO A 90 8.76 -13.26 12.70
N GLY A 91 9.33 -12.46 13.59
CA GLY A 91 9.73 -11.09 13.20
C GLY A 91 8.56 -10.25 12.67
N VAL A 92 8.85 -9.09 12.09
CA VAL A 92 7.85 -8.11 11.63
C VAL A 92 7.09 -8.61 10.40
N THR A 93 7.77 -9.33 9.52
CA THR A 93 7.22 -9.73 8.21
C THR A 93 6.50 -11.09 8.23
N TYR A 94 6.26 -11.65 9.42
CA TYR A 94 5.52 -12.91 9.56
C TYR A 94 4.11 -12.80 9.00
N GLY A 95 3.68 -13.82 8.25
CA GLY A 95 2.35 -13.86 7.65
C GLY A 95 2.20 -13.06 6.35
N LEU A 96 3.17 -12.23 5.97
CA LEU A 96 3.14 -11.52 4.69
C LEU A 96 3.34 -12.50 3.51
N LYS A 97 2.30 -12.61 2.68
CA LYS A 97 2.26 -13.40 1.44
C LYS A 97 1.59 -12.60 0.31
N ASP A 98 1.97 -12.88 -0.93
CA ASP A 98 1.37 -12.31 -2.13
C ASP A 98 1.21 -10.78 -2.02
N HIS A 99 0.02 -10.24 -2.30
CA HIS A 99 -0.32 -8.82 -2.25
C HIS A 99 -0.25 -8.19 -0.85
N ALA A 100 -0.10 -8.98 0.23
CA ALA A 100 0.13 -8.42 1.56
C ALA A 100 1.48 -7.69 1.66
N TRP A 101 2.45 -8.03 0.80
CA TRP A 101 3.71 -7.29 0.71
C TRP A 101 3.51 -5.88 0.16
N ASP A 102 2.67 -5.74 -0.88
CA ASP A 102 2.36 -4.44 -1.48
C ASP A 102 1.58 -3.57 -0.49
N ALA A 103 0.59 -4.16 0.20
CA ALA A 103 -0.13 -3.47 1.27
C ALA A 103 0.80 -3.03 2.42
N PHE A 104 1.76 -3.87 2.81
CA PHE A 104 2.76 -3.50 3.81
C PHE A 104 3.63 -2.34 3.32
N ALA A 105 4.06 -2.35 2.05
CA ALA A 105 4.83 -1.25 1.45
C ALA A 105 4.05 0.08 1.47
N LEU A 106 2.74 0.06 1.16
CA LEU A 106 1.87 1.24 1.25
C LEU A 106 1.82 1.83 2.66
N CYS A 107 1.65 0.98 3.68
CA CYS A 107 1.64 1.42 5.08
C CYS A 107 2.98 2.03 5.49
N ILE A 108 4.11 1.38 5.16
CA ILE A 108 5.44 1.90 5.49
C ILE A 108 5.72 3.22 4.76
N TRP A 109 5.33 3.34 3.49
CA TRP A 109 5.43 4.61 2.76
C TRP A 109 4.67 5.73 3.46
N TYR A 110 3.45 5.45 3.93
CA TYR A 110 2.66 6.44 4.64
C TYR A 110 3.35 6.86 5.94
N GLU A 111 3.75 5.90 6.78
CA GLU A 111 4.46 6.18 8.04
C GLU A 111 5.72 7.02 7.80
N ASP A 112 6.53 6.67 6.81
CA ASP A 112 7.76 7.41 6.50
C ASP A 112 7.49 8.85 6.03
N THR A 113 6.42 9.05 5.24
CA THR A 113 6.10 10.38 4.68
C THR A 113 5.41 11.31 5.68
N GLN A 114 4.70 10.76 6.68
CA GLN A 114 4.15 11.57 7.78
C GLN A 114 5.26 12.09 8.70
N LEU A 115 6.33 11.31 8.92
CA LEU A 115 7.47 11.75 9.74
C LEU A 115 8.24 12.93 9.13
N VAL A 116 8.13 13.12 7.81
CA VAL A 116 8.82 14.20 7.08
C VAL A 116 7.98 15.50 7.05
N ASN A 117 6.68 15.44 7.28
CA ASN A 117 5.76 16.59 7.31
C ASN A 117 4.84 16.53 8.55
N PRO A 118 5.35 16.85 9.76
CA PRO A 118 4.56 16.84 11.00
C PRO A 118 3.50 17.95 11.06
#